data_AF-A0A2R3Z6Z6-F1
#
_entry.id   AF-A0A2R3Z6Z6-F1
#
_cell.length_a   1.000
_cell.length_b   1.000
_cell.length_c   1.000
_cell.angle_alpha   90.00
_cell.angle_beta   90.00
_cell.angle_gamma   90.00
#
_symmetry.space_group_name_H-M   'P 1'
#
loop_
_entity.id
_entity.type
_entity.pdbx_description
1 polymer ?
#
loop_
_entity_poly.entity_id
_entity_poly.type
_entity_poly.pdbx_seq_one_letter_code
_entity_poly.pdbx_strand_id
1 'polypeptide(L)'
;MYIYVDITSWQPLKSKVVNPKNFQNPHSKEVIENLKIPEGTFSFTFSADKLFEKDLGGIIYEIVAGEIYYRLEKDNNVNLKYYRSSPGTGTKVATVNISDLSYSEGIRIFMTWKPENISLHITNTTGDKKVLTGEGENSNKKFRVAPDGGVIQIGDDNVQTMGFEMYVGGKPFIQPTARDNWQSKVDAINLLFDSKSKSEEKRWESVITNMALVIMVTGFESYCKTRFLEMEKEGKTLNFSDLLNSFSTKLEKENNIEEYIIEKARENNVSPLKYIVDKKRIDFQNFKRCNTAFKKGYNISFFENLNIPTEKIDLIKEVIKYRHRIVHYSMYEASFNMEDHSADPIFVQVQFGRKCLSAFEDFVIELHNKTF
;
A
#
# COMPACT_ATOMS: atom_id res chain seq x y z
N MET A 1 3.03 11.04 19.13
CA MET A 1 4.39 11.62 19.20
C MET A 1 4.33 13.02 18.59
N TYR A 2 4.87 14.05 19.26
CA TYR A 2 4.88 15.43 18.73
C TYR A 2 6.26 15.72 18.16
N ILE A 3 6.36 15.98 16.86
CA ILE A 3 7.60 16.44 16.23
C ILE A 3 7.47 17.96 16.05
N TYR A 4 8.27 18.71 16.79
CA TYR A 4 8.37 20.16 16.63
C TYR A 4 9.58 20.47 15.76
N VAL A 5 9.34 21.03 14.56
CA VAL A 5 10.41 21.56 13.71
C VAL A 5 10.14 23.04 13.53
N ASP A 6 11.03 23.87 14.07
CA ASP A 6 11.00 25.31 13.86
C ASP A 6 11.63 25.62 12.50
N ILE A 7 10.79 25.90 11.50
CA ILE A 7 11.23 26.34 10.17
C ILE A 7 10.98 27.84 10.06
N THR A 8 11.82 28.62 10.73
CA THR A 8 11.80 30.08 10.66
C THR A 8 12.55 30.54 9.42
N SER A 9 11.78 30.99 8.41
CA SER A 9 12.18 31.57 7.11
C SER A 9 12.38 30.60 5.93
N TRP A 10 11.41 30.59 5.01
CA TRP A 10 11.53 29.94 3.70
C TRP A 10 10.75 30.75 2.64
N GLN A 11 11.41 31.16 1.56
CA GLN A 11 10.79 31.69 0.32
C GLN A 11 11.55 31.11 -0.89
N PRO A 12 10.93 30.85 -2.08
CA PRO A 12 9.70 31.49 -2.59
C PRO A 12 8.61 30.60 -3.24
N LEU A 13 7.39 31.14 -3.29
CA LEU A 13 6.33 30.85 -4.27
C LEU A 13 6.74 31.41 -5.67
N LYS A 14 7.67 30.73 -6.36
CA LYS A 14 7.85 30.83 -7.83
C LYS A 14 8.37 29.50 -8.39
N SER A 15 7.49 28.78 -9.09
CA SER A 15 7.65 27.74 -10.14
C SER A 15 8.92 26.87 -10.26
N LYS A 16 9.76 26.72 -9.24
CA LYS A 16 10.76 25.67 -9.17
C LYS A 16 10.44 24.79 -7.97
N VAL A 17 10.03 23.56 -8.27
CA VAL A 17 10.00 22.45 -7.32
C VAL A 17 11.33 22.47 -6.56
N VAL A 18 11.29 22.83 -5.28
CA VAL A 18 12.48 22.70 -4.46
C VAL A 18 12.54 21.26 -3.99
N ASN A 19 13.39 20.50 -4.67
CA ASN A 19 13.70 19.13 -4.30
C ASN A 19 14.34 19.14 -2.89
N PRO A 20 13.86 18.34 -1.92
CA PRO A 20 14.34 18.35 -0.52
C PRO A 20 15.78 17.87 -0.31
N LYS A 21 16.64 17.87 -1.34
CA LYS A 21 18.09 17.64 -1.24
C LYS A 21 18.82 18.58 -0.26
N ASN A 22 18.15 19.63 0.24
CA ASN A 22 18.72 20.61 1.17
C ASN A 22 18.40 20.37 2.66
N PHE A 23 17.79 19.25 3.03
CA PHE A 23 17.80 18.80 4.42
C PHE A 23 19.16 18.19 4.79
N GLN A 24 20.24 18.99 4.80
CA GLN A 24 21.58 18.56 5.23
C GLN A 24 21.76 18.55 6.76
N ASN A 25 20.71 18.86 7.53
CA ASN A 25 20.74 18.90 8.98
C ASN A 25 20.60 17.47 9.56
N PRO A 26 21.42 17.01 10.53
CA PRO A 26 21.23 15.76 11.26
C PRO A 26 19.79 15.52 11.78
N HIS A 27 19.08 16.59 12.17
CA HIS A 27 17.67 16.54 12.58
C HIS A 27 16.72 16.03 11.47
N SER A 28 17.12 16.11 10.20
CA SER A 28 16.29 15.62 9.08
C SER A 28 16.14 14.11 9.07
N LYS A 29 17.16 13.34 9.48
CA LYS A 29 17.08 11.88 9.50
C LYS A 29 16.08 11.41 10.55
N GLU A 30 16.14 12.00 11.74
CA GLU A 30 15.20 11.71 12.83
C GLU A 30 13.76 12.08 12.44
N VAL A 31 13.56 13.24 11.80
CA VAL A 31 12.25 13.64 11.27
C VAL A 31 11.75 12.63 10.23
N ILE A 32 12.60 12.23 9.27
CA ILE A 32 12.23 11.25 8.23
C ILE A 32 11.85 9.89 8.85
N GLU A 33 12.60 9.40 9.84
CA GLU A 33 12.25 8.14 10.50
C GLU A 33 10.94 8.25 11.29
N ASN A 34 10.72 9.36 11.99
CA ASN A 34 9.48 9.57 12.74
C ASN A 34 8.24 9.74 11.83
N LEU A 35 8.42 10.23 10.59
CA LEU A 35 7.36 10.31 9.58
C LEU A 35 6.91 8.94 9.06
N LYS A 36 7.67 7.87 9.33
CA LYS A 36 7.25 6.49 9.00
C LYS A 36 6.36 5.85 10.06
N ILE A 37 6.23 6.46 11.23
CA ILE A 37 5.39 5.94 12.30
C ILE A 37 3.91 5.98 11.84
N PRO A 38 3.08 4.96 12.15
CA PRO A 38 1.70 4.88 11.67
C PRO A 38 0.80 6.07 12.05
N GLU A 39 1.10 6.71 13.19
CA GLU A 39 0.38 7.87 13.69
C GLU A 39 1.36 8.96 14.15
N GLY A 40 1.07 10.21 13.79
CA GLY A 40 1.89 11.33 14.23
C GLY A 40 1.29 12.69 13.90
N THR A 41 1.94 13.70 14.47
CA THR A 41 1.66 15.12 14.23
C THR A 41 2.95 15.82 13.86
N PHE A 42 2.91 16.55 12.74
CA PHE A 42 3.97 17.43 12.30
C PHE A 42 3.45 18.86 12.31
N SER A 43 4.16 19.75 13.02
CA SER A 43 3.77 21.15 13.12
C SER A 43 4.93 22.08 12.83
N PHE A 44 4.65 23.17 12.13
CA PHE A 44 5.61 24.22 11.82
C PHE A 44 4.88 25.55 11.59
N THR A 45 5.63 26.63 11.64
CA THR A 45 5.16 27.98 11.28
C THR A 45 5.58 28.29 9.86
N PHE A 46 4.69 28.86 9.06
CA PHE A 46 4.97 29.28 7.69
C PHE A 46 4.57 30.74 7.49
N SER A 47 5.46 31.50 6.85
CA SER A 47 5.25 32.91 6.55
C SER A 47 5.69 33.16 5.10
N ALA A 48 4.80 33.77 4.32
CA ALA A 48 5.10 34.24 2.97
C ALA A 48 4.15 35.40 2.63
N ASP A 49 4.71 36.47 2.04
CA ASP A 49 3.97 37.70 1.73
C ASP A 49 2.72 37.47 0.88
N LYS A 50 2.75 36.41 0.06
CA LYS A 50 1.72 36.08 -0.94
C LYS A 50 0.87 34.86 -0.55
N LEU A 51 0.94 34.42 0.71
CA LEU A 51 0.20 33.25 1.17
C LEU A 51 -1.33 33.40 1.01
N PHE A 52 -1.85 34.60 1.25
CA PHE A 52 -3.28 34.90 1.13
C PHE A 52 -3.70 35.45 -0.25
N GLU A 53 -2.75 35.59 -1.18
CA GLU A 53 -3.05 36.06 -2.53
C GLU A 53 -3.72 34.94 -3.37
N LYS A 54 -4.78 35.31 -4.10
CA LYS A 54 -5.39 34.44 -5.12
C LYS A 54 -4.45 34.31 -6.33
N ASP A 55 -4.70 33.30 -7.16
CA ASP A 55 -3.98 33.06 -8.43
C ASP A 55 -2.47 32.77 -8.30
N LEU A 56 -2.01 32.50 -7.07
CA LEU A 56 -0.64 32.10 -6.76
C LEU A 56 -0.64 30.77 -6.03
N GLY A 57 -0.70 29.68 -6.78
CA GLY A 57 -0.51 28.33 -6.25
C GLY A 57 0.97 27.93 -6.14
N GLY A 58 1.23 26.85 -5.41
CA GLY A 58 2.56 26.26 -5.34
C GLY A 58 2.73 25.25 -4.20
N ILE A 59 3.80 24.48 -4.29
CA ILE A 59 4.21 23.54 -3.24
C ILE A 59 4.87 24.34 -2.11
N ILE A 60 4.34 24.21 -0.90
CA ILE A 60 4.88 24.81 0.32
C ILE A 60 5.89 23.86 0.95
N TYR A 61 5.56 22.59 1.00
CA TYR A 61 6.34 21.56 1.68
C TYR A 61 6.21 20.22 0.96
N GLU A 62 7.31 19.47 0.91
CA GLU A 62 7.37 18.16 0.29
C GLU A 62 8.44 17.30 0.99
N ILE A 63 8.08 16.09 1.41
CA ILE A 63 9.01 15.13 2.01
C ILE A 63 8.67 13.70 1.63
N VAL A 64 9.72 12.90 1.44
CA VAL A 64 9.66 11.47 1.20
C VAL A 64 10.26 10.74 2.39
N ALA A 65 9.54 9.75 2.92
CA ALA A 65 9.96 8.91 4.03
C ALA A 65 9.70 7.43 3.68
N GLY A 66 10.72 6.75 3.15
CA GLY A 66 10.53 5.42 2.56
C GLY A 66 9.65 5.51 1.31
N GLU A 67 8.55 4.76 1.26
CA GLU A 67 7.53 4.90 0.21
C GLU A 67 6.36 5.82 0.60
N ILE A 68 6.48 6.52 1.73
CA ILE A 68 5.50 7.50 2.18
C ILE A 68 5.87 8.87 1.65
N TYR A 69 4.87 9.58 1.13
CA TYR A 69 5.01 10.93 0.59
C TYR A 69 4.08 11.89 1.31
N TYR A 70 4.61 13.03 1.72
CA TYR A 70 3.85 14.13 2.31
C TYR A 70 4.05 15.39 1.47
N ARG A 71 2.98 16.09 1.15
CA ARG A 71 3.01 17.34 0.39
C ARG A 71 1.99 18.32 0.94
N LEU A 72 2.41 19.55 1.19
CA LEU A 72 1.50 20.67 1.43
C LEU A 72 1.61 21.60 0.24
N GLU A 73 0.49 21.92 -0.39
CA GLU A 73 0.42 22.89 -1.47
C GLU A 73 -0.71 23.88 -1.28
N LYS A 74 -0.57 25.05 -1.87
CA LYS A 74 -1.61 26.06 -2.00
C LYS A 74 -2.13 26.05 -3.43
N ASP A 75 -3.45 26.11 -3.61
CA ASP A 75 -4.05 26.32 -4.92
C ASP A 75 -4.36 27.80 -5.22
N ASN A 76 -4.87 28.08 -6.42
CA ASN A 76 -5.21 29.45 -6.85
C ASN A 76 -6.40 30.04 -6.08
N ASN A 77 -7.20 29.21 -5.41
CA ASN A 77 -8.36 29.60 -4.60
C ASN A 77 -8.00 29.77 -3.11
N VAL A 78 -6.71 29.78 -2.79
CA VAL A 78 -6.20 29.94 -1.42
C VAL A 78 -6.59 28.75 -0.51
N ASN A 79 -6.81 27.58 -1.10
CA ASN A 79 -6.90 26.34 -0.32
C ASN A 79 -5.50 25.80 -0.07
N LEU A 80 -5.21 25.47 1.19
CA LEU A 80 -4.09 24.59 1.53
C LEU A 80 -4.56 23.15 1.46
N LYS A 81 -3.84 22.35 0.68
CA LYS A 81 -4.08 20.93 0.48
C LYS A 81 -2.90 20.14 1.04
N TYR A 82 -3.16 19.37 2.09
CA TYR A 82 -2.21 18.44 2.67
C TYR A 82 -2.45 17.04 2.12
N TYR A 83 -1.51 16.55 1.33
CA TYR A 83 -1.50 15.20 0.79
C TYR A 83 -0.60 14.30 1.62
N ARG A 84 -1.09 13.08 1.88
CA ARG A 84 -0.29 11.95 2.35
C ARG A 84 -0.53 10.75 1.45
N SER A 85 0.53 10.16 0.94
CA SER A 85 0.47 8.94 0.13
C SER A 85 1.29 7.84 0.76
N SER A 86 0.73 6.64 0.89
CA SER A 86 1.48 5.41 1.18
C SER A 86 0.90 4.24 0.39
N PRO A 87 1.66 3.16 0.16
CA PRO A 87 1.14 1.95 -0.47
C PRO A 87 -0.11 1.38 0.24
N GLY A 88 -0.11 1.40 1.57
CA GLY A 88 -1.19 0.96 2.44
C GLY A 88 -2.42 1.88 2.41
N THR A 89 -2.26 3.20 2.43
CA THR A 89 -3.43 4.09 2.45
C THR A 89 -3.93 4.57 1.10
N GLY A 90 -3.13 4.41 0.04
CA GLY A 90 -3.31 5.22 -1.15
C GLY A 90 -2.98 6.68 -0.85
N THR A 91 -3.54 7.60 -1.63
CA THR A 91 -3.34 9.04 -1.45
C THR A 91 -4.58 9.68 -0.85
N LYS A 92 -4.40 10.32 0.30
CA LYS A 92 -5.42 11.15 0.94
C LYS A 92 -5.06 12.63 0.83
N VAL A 93 -6.08 13.49 0.83
CA VAL A 93 -5.94 14.94 0.87
C VAL A 93 -6.84 15.54 1.94
N ALA A 94 -6.30 16.43 2.78
CA ALA A 94 -7.07 17.28 3.67
C ALA A 94 -6.97 18.73 3.17
N THR A 95 -8.12 19.39 3.00
CA THR A 95 -8.20 20.71 2.39
C THR A 95 -8.76 21.74 3.36
N VAL A 96 -8.10 22.90 3.44
CA VAL A 96 -8.56 24.05 4.25
C VAL A 96 -8.47 25.32 3.43
N ASN A 97 -9.56 26.09 3.36
CA ASN A 97 -9.53 27.43 2.74
C ASN A 97 -9.07 28.48 3.77
N ILE A 98 -7.89 29.05 3.58
CA ILE A 98 -7.35 30.03 4.54
C ILE A 98 -7.90 31.45 4.34
N SER A 99 -8.79 31.69 3.37
CA SER A 99 -9.49 32.97 3.24
C SER A 99 -10.36 33.30 4.45
N ASP A 100 -10.71 32.28 5.24
CA ASP A 100 -11.53 32.40 6.44
C ASP A 100 -10.74 32.86 7.67
N LEU A 101 -9.42 33.03 7.54
CA LEU A 101 -8.56 33.65 8.54
C LEU A 101 -8.35 35.13 8.23
N SER A 102 -8.24 35.93 9.29
CA SER A 102 -7.72 37.30 9.15
C SER A 102 -6.29 37.26 8.60
N TYR A 103 -5.93 38.24 7.76
CA TYR A 103 -4.57 38.38 7.27
C TYR A 103 -3.56 38.40 8.43
N SER A 104 -2.48 37.64 8.28
CA SER A 104 -1.42 37.52 9.27
C SER A 104 -0.06 37.42 8.58
N GLU A 105 1.00 37.78 9.30
CA GLU A 105 2.38 37.63 8.80
C GLU A 105 2.77 36.15 8.63
N GLY A 106 2.07 35.24 9.31
CA GLY A 106 2.29 33.81 9.16
C GLY A 106 1.17 32.98 9.77
N ILE A 107 1.17 31.71 9.40
CA ILE A 107 0.25 30.71 9.91
C ILE A 107 1.04 29.61 10.62
N ARG A 108 0.42 29.03 11.64
CA ARG A 108 0.87 27.78 12.25
C ARG A 108 0.07 26.64 11.66
N ILE A 109 0.78 25.65 11.15
CA ILE A 109 0.20 24.48 10.48
C ILE A 109 0.45 23.26 11.34
N PHE A 110 -0.59 22.43 11.50
CA PHE A 110 -0.51 21.11 12.11
C PHE A 110 -1.08 20.10 11.12
N MET A 111 -0.23 19.17 10.68
CA MET A 111 -0.62 18.04 9.87
C MET A 111 -0.62 16.81 10.76
N THR A 112 -1.74 16.12 10.83
CA THR A 112 -1.83 14.85 11.56
C THR A 112 -2.09 13.71 10.59
N TRP A 113 -1.61 12.53 10.95
CA TRP A 113 -1.96 11.31 10.24
C TRP A 113 -2.15 10.19 11.25
N LYS A 114 -3.09 9.32 10.90
CA LYS A 114 -3.36 8.03 11.54
C LYS A 114 -3.73 7.03 10.45
N PRO A 115 -3.82 5.73 10.76
CA PRO A 115 -4.11 4.75 9.75
C PRO A 115 -5.41 5.02 8.96
N GLU A 116 -6.42 5.54 9.64
CA GLU A 116 -7.75 5.73 9.08
C GLU A 116 -7.93 7.08 8.41
N ASN A 117 -7.15 8.11 8.79
CA ASN A 117 -7.33 9.46 8.24
C ASN A 117 -6.11 10.37 8.35
N ILE A 118 -6.16 11.50 7.64
CA ILE A 118 -5.28 12.63 7.86
C ILE A 118 -6.11 13.87 8.24
N SER A 119 -5.49 14.84 8.91
CA SER A 119 -6.12 16.14 9.12
C SER A 119 -5.13 17.26 8.94
N LEU A 120 -5.66 18.44 8.59
CA LEU A 120 -4.92 19.68 8.46
C LEU A 120 -5.57 20.72 9.36
N HIS A 121 -4.82 21.25 10.31
CA HIS A 121 -5.25 22.36 11.17
C HIS A 121 -4.37 23.58 10.93
N ILE A 122 -5.00 24.75 10.80
CA ILE A 122 -4.32 26.00 10.51
C ILE A 122 -4.86 27.09 11.44
N THR A 123 -3.95 27.89 11.99
CA THR A 123 -4.29 29.09 12.76
C THR A 123 -3.28 30.19 12.50
N ASN A 124 -3.65 31.44 12.73
CA ASN A 124 -2.73 32.56 12.61
C ASN A 124 -1.66 32.53 13.70
N THR A 125 -0.44 33.00 13.39
CA THR A 125 0.60 33.23 14.40
C THR A 125 0.30 34.47 15.24
N THR A 126 -0.35 35.47 14.65
CA THR A 126 -0.73 36.74 15.26
C THR A 126 -2.20 37.06 15.02
N GLY A 127 -2.87 37.63 16.03
CA GLY A 127 -4.27 38.04 15.93
C GLY A 127 -5.27 36.98 16.40
N ASP A 128 -6.32 36.78 15.60
CA ASP A 128 -7.41 35.84 15.84
C ASP A 128 -6.89 34.40 16.04
N LYS A 129 -7.42 33.69 17.06
CA LYS A 129 -7.07 32.30 17.40
C LYS A 129 -8.03 31.28 16.80
N LYS A 130 -8.73 31.62 15.71
CA LYS A 130 -9.56 30.68 14.96
C LYS A 130 -8.67 29.58 14.42
N VAL A 131 -9.14 28.35 14.56
CA VAL A 131 -8.48 27.17 14.01
C VAL A 131 -9.37 26.66 12.90
N LEU A 132 -8.85 26.71 11.68
CA LEU A 132 -9.48 26.04 10.55
C LEU A 132 -9.03 24.59 10.52
N THR A 133 -9.95 23.68 10.21
CA THR A 133 -9.68 22.23 10.17
C THR A 133 -10.23 21.62 8.89
N GLY A 134 -9.44 20.77 8.26
CA GLY A 134 -9.83 19.94 7.13
C GLY A 134 -9.53 18.48 7.44
N GLU A 135 -10.48 17.61 7.09
CA GLU A 135 -10.34 16.16 7.25
C GLU A 135 -9.95 15.51 5.92
N GLY A 136 -9.25 14.39 6.01
CA GLY A 136 -8.75 13.64 4.87
C GLY A 136 -9.84 12.93 4.08
N GLU A 137 -9.79 13.06 2.77
CA GLU A 137 -10.57 12.28 1.81
C GLU A 137 -9.65 11.59 0.80
N ASN A 138 -10.16 10.60 0.07
CA ASN A 138 -9.39 9.95 -0.99
C ASN A 138 -9.17 10.93 -2.16
N SER A 139 -7.94 11.03 -2.65
CA SER A 139 -7.62 11.92 -3.76
C SER A 139 -7.58 11.19 -5.10
N ASN A 140 -8.11 11.83 -6.15
CA ASN A 140 -7.91 11.40 -7.54
C ASN A 140 -6.46 11.61 -7.99
N LYS A 141 -5.77 12.59 -7.40
CA LYS A 141 -4.34 12.83 -7.57
C LYS A 141 -3.58 11.85 -6.69
N LYS A 142 -2.94 10.86 -7.30
CA LYS A 142 -2.14 9.83 -6.61
C LYS A 142 -0.65 10.17 -6.69
N PHE A 143 0.09 9.82 -5.65
CA PHE A 143 1.55 9.92 -5.64
C PHE A 143 2.21 8.56 -5.41
N ARG A 144 3.33 8.31 -6.10
CA ARG A 144 4.19 7.15 -5.90
C ARG A 144 5.63 7.59 -5.76
N VAL A 145 6.32 7.02 -4.78
CA VAL A 145 7.77 7.19 -4.61
C VAL A 145 8.46 6.14 -5.44
N ALA A 146 9.35 6.56 -6.33
CA ALA A 146 10.17 5.72 -7.17
C ALA A 146 11.37 5.15 -6.40
N PRO A 147 12.01 4.07 -6.89
CA PRO A 147 13.18 3.47 -6.25
C PRO A 147 14.37 4.43 -6.07
N ASP A 148 14.46 5.47 -6.88
CA ASP A 148 15.49 6.52 -6.79
C ASP A 148 15.10 7.67 -5.82
N GLY A 149 13.94 7.57 -5.16
CA GLY A 149 13.37 8.60 -4.30
C GLY A 149 12.61 9.70 -5.03
N GLY A 150 12.52 9.64 -6.36
CA GLY A 150 11.69 10.55 -7.14
C GLY A 150 10.20 10.36 -6.84
N VAL A 151 9.38 11.39 -7.06
CA VAL A 151 7.93 11.31 -6.85
C VAL A 151 7.21 11.45 -8.18
N ILE A 152 6.35 10.49 -8.47
CA ILE A 152 5.52 10.46 -9.68
C ILE A 152 4.08 10.74 -9.27
N GLN A 153 3.51 11.78 -9.86
CA GLN A 153 2.08 12.06 -9.78
C GLN A 153 1.35 11.26 -10.86
N ILE A 154 0.26 10.61 -10.46
CA ILE A 154 -0.61 9.83 -11.33
C ILE A 154 -2.02 10.39 -11.19
N GLY A 155 -2.61 10.82 -12.31
CA GLY A 155 -3.91 11.46 -12.31
C GLY A 155 -3.88 12.92 -11.82
N ASP A 156 -5.07 13.47 -11.70
CA ASP A 156 -5.36 14.84 -11.25
C ASP A 156 -6.81 14.89 -10.75
N ASP A 157 -7.26 16.03 -10.20
CA ASP A 157 -8.60 16.20 -9.62
C ASP A 157 -9.74 15.73 -10.57
N ASN A 158 -9.52 15.81 -11.90
CA ASN A 158 -10.48 15.40 -12.93
C ASN A 158 -10.02 14.23 -13.83
N VAL A 159 -8.98 13.49 -13.45
CA VAL A 159 -8.44 12.38 -14.28
C VAL A 159 -8.45 11.08 -13.49
N GLN A 160 -9.32 10.16 -13.89
CA GLN A 160 -9.35 8.80 -13.33
C GLN A 160 -8.30 7.93 -14.02
N THR A 161 -7.41 7.31 -13.24
CA THR A 161 -6.40 6.38 -13.74
C THR A 161 -6.61 4.98 -13.14
N MET A 162 -6.68 3.94 -13.99
CA MET A 162 -6.74 2.54 -13.59
C MET A 162 -5.38 1.87 -13.74
N GLY A 163 -4.78 1.43 -12.63
CA GLY A 163 -3.46 0.79 -12.63
C GLY A 163 -2.35 1.71 -13.15
N PHE A 164 -1.14 1.55 -12.62
CA PHE A 164 0.00 2.28 -13.17
C PHE A 164 1.26 1.44 -13.03
N GLU A 165 1.89 1.16 -14.15
CA GLU A 165 3.20 0.54 -14.23
C GLU A 165 4.09 1.41 -15.11
N MET A 166 5.31 1.64 -14.64
CA MET A 166 6.33 2.34 -15.43
C MET A 166 7.54 1.43 -15.59
N TYR A 167 8.04 1.35 -16.82
CA TYR A 167 9.25 0.59 -17.15
C TYR A 167 10.33 1.54 -17.65
N VAL A 168 11.57 1.37 -17.15
CA VAL A 168 12.75 2.13 -17.60
C VAL A 168 13.82 1.12 -17.98
N GLY A 169 14.27 1.15 -19.24
CA GLY A 169 15.26 0.19 -19.75
C GLY A 169 14.79 -1.27 -19.70
N GLY A 170 13.49 -1.52 -19.91
CA GLY A 170 12.89 -2.86 -19.86
C GLY A 170 12.74 -3.45 -18.45
N LYS A 171 13.08 -2.71 -17.40
CA LYS A 171 12.90 -3.11 -16.00
C LYS A 171 11.74 -2.34 -15.36
N PRO A 172 10.96 -2.97 -14.47
CA PRO A 172 9.92 -2.27 -13.73
C PRO A 172 10.56 -1.18 -12.86
N PHE A 173 10.09 0.05 -13.02
CA PHE A 173 10.53 1.22 -12.27
C PHE A 173 9.49 1.63 -11.21
N ILE A 174 8.21 1.68 -11.59
CA ILE A 174 7.08 1.76 -10.66
C ILE A 174 6.19 0.54 -10.87
N GLN A 175 5.83 -0.10 -9.77
CA GLN A 175 4.89 -1.21 -9.76
C GLN A 175 3.61 -0.81 -9.00
N PRO A 176 2.48 -1.49 -9.27
CA PRO A 176 1.25 -1.24 -8.53
C PRO A 176 1.42 -1.69 -7.08
N THR A 177 0.69 -1.07 -6.17
CA THR A 177 0.67 -1.49 -4.77
C THR A 177 0.00 -2.86 -4.64
N ALA A 178 0.13 -3.49 -3.48
CA ALA A 178 -0.58 -4.73 -3.16
C ALA A 178 -2.09 -4.56 -3.41
N ARG A 179 -2.67 -3.46 -2.91
CA ARG A 179 -4.09 -3.15 -3.06
C ARG A 179 -4.48 -2.90 -4.51
N ASP A 180 -3.67 -2.15 -5.27
CA ASP A 180 -3.91 -1.91 -6.70
C ASP A 180 -3.90 -3.23 -7.48
N ASN A 181 -2.94 -4.11 -7.19
CA ASN A 181 -2.83 -5.44 -7.79
C ASN A 181 -4.06 -6.31 -7.49
N TRP A 182 -4.51 -6.35 -6.23
CA TRP A 182 -5.69 -7.12 -5.86
C TRP A 182 -6.96 -6.60 -6.53
N GLN A 183 -7.19 -5.28 -6.50
CA GLN A 183 -8.37 -4.67 -7.11
C GLN A 183 -8.44 -4.96 -8.61
N SER A 184 -7.31 -4.88 -9.31
CA SER A 184 -7.26 -5.24 -10.73
C SER A 184 -7.66 -6.71 -10.99
N LYS A 185 -7.34 -7.64 -10.07
CA LYS A 185 -7.77 -9.04 -10.18
C LYS A 185 -9.27 -9.19 -9.93
N VAL A 186 -9.81 -8.51 -8.93
CA VAL A 186 -11.25 -8.47 -8.63
C VAL A 186 -12.02 -7.97 -9.85
N ASP A 187 -11.59 -6.86 -10.45
CA ASP A 187 -12.25 -6.27 -11.62
C ASP A 187 -12.23 -7.24 -12.81
N ALA A 188 -11.10 -7.90 -13.06
CA ALA A 188 -10.98 -8.91 -14.11
C ALA A 188 -11.88 -10.14 -13.86
N ILE A 189 -11.98 -10.61 -12.60
CA ILE A 189 -12.86 -11.72 -12.22
C ILE A 189 -14.33 -11.35 -12.41
N ASN A 190 -14.73 -10.14 -11.98
CA ASN A 190 -16.10 -9.68 -12.17
C ASN A 190 -16.45 -9.58 -13.65
N LEU A 191 -15.54 -9.08 -14.50
CA LEU A 191 -15.72 -9.08 -15.95
C LEU A 191 -15.91 -10.50 -16.51
N LEU A 192 -15.16 -11.49 -16.02
CA LEU A 192 -15.33 -12.89 -16.41
C LEU A 192 -16.70 -13.43 -15.97
N PHE A 193 -17.14 -13.16 -14.73
CA PHE A 193 -18.43 -13.63 -14.24
C PHE A 193 -19.63 -12.98 -14.93
N ASP A 194 -19.48 -11.77 -15.45
CA ASP A 194 -20.55 -11.04 -16.14
C ASP A 194 -20.62 -11.38 -17.64
N SER A 195 -19.66 -12.16 -18.14
CA SER A 195 -19.62 -12.62 -19.53
C SER A 195 -20.66 -13.72 -19.82
N LYS A 196 -21.34 -13.64 -20.98
CA LYS A 196 -22.38 -14.59 -21.40
C LYS A 196 -21.89 -15.53 -22.50
N SER A 197 -22.21 -16.82 -22.40
CA SER A 197 -22.05 -17.80 -23.48
C SER A 197 -23.27 -17.86 -24.37
N LYS A 198 -23.08 -18.14 -25.67
CA LYS A 198 -24.16 -18.26 -26.66
C LYS A 198 -24.61 -19.72 -26.91
N SER A 199 -23.89 -20.74 -26.44
CA SER A 199 -24.11 -22.12 -26.92
C SER A 199 -23.79 -23.27 -25.96
N GLU A 200 -23.06 -23.07 -24.85
CA GLU A 200 -22.74 -24.15 -23.88
C GLU A 200 -22.65 -23.62 -22.44
N GLU A 201 -23.78 -23.31 -21.81
CA GLU A 201 -23.82 -22.62 -20.50
C GLU A 201 -23.02 -23.35 -19.39
N LYS A 202 -23.20 -24.67 -19.21
CA LYS A 202 -22.57 -25.40 -18.09
C LYS A 202 -21.05 -25.56 -18.22
N ARG A 203 -20.55 -25.93 -19.41
CA ARG A 203 -19.09 -26.07 -19.63
C ARG A 203 -18.40 -24.72 -19.58
N TRP A 204 -19.05 -23.70 -20.15
CA TRP A 204 -18.60 -22.33 -20.05
C TRP A 204 -18.46 -21.88 -18.60
N GLU A 205 -19.48 -22.09 -17.77
CA GLU A 205 -19.47 -21.72 -16.36
C GLU A 205 -18.31 -22.35 -15.58
N SER A 206 -18.03 -23.63 -15.80
CA SER A 206 -16.89 -24.30 -15.15
C SER A 206 -15.55 -23.72 -15.60
N VAL A 207 -15.38 -23.43 -16.90
CA VAL A 207 -14.14 -22.84 -17.42
C VAL A 207 -13.93 -21.43 -16.86
N ILE A 208 -14.93 -20.54 -16.90
CA ILE A 208 -14.78 -19.17 -16.39
C ILE A 208 -14.55 -19.16 -14.88
N THR A 209 -15.20 -20.07 -14.15
CA THR A 209 -15.06 -20.16 -12.70
C THR A 209 -13.68 -20.72 -12.34
N ASN A 210 -13.20 -21.78 -13.00
CA ASN A 210 -11.84 -22.29 -12.82
C ASN A 210 -10.79 -21.21 -13.13
N MET A 211 -10.98 -20.45 -14.21
CA MET A 211 -10.09 -19.34 -14.54
C MET A 211 -10.12 -18.25 -13.46
N ALA A 212 -11.30 -17.90 -12.94
CA ALA A 212 -11.44 -16.97 -11.83
C ALA A 212 -10.72 -17.46 -10.57
N LEU A 213 -10.85 -18.74 -10.19
CA LEU A 213 -10.14 -19.33 -9.04
C LEU A 213 -8.62 -19.25 -9.21
N VAL A 214 -8.09 -19.51 -10.41
CA VAL A 214 -6.65 -19.36 -10.71
C VAL A 214 -6.21 -17.91 -10.57
N ILE A 215 -7.02 -16.95 -11.05
CA ILE A 215 -6.74 -15.52 -10.92
C ILE A 215 -6.77 -15.10 -9.44
N MET A 216 -7.72 -15.60 -8.64
CA MET A 216 -7.81 -15.32 -7.19
C MET A 216 -6.55 -15.79 -6.45
N VAL A 217 -6.10 -17.02 -6.67
CA VAL A 217 -4.89 -17.55 -6.01
C VAL A 217 -3.64 -16.79 -6.43
N THR A 218 -3.53 -16.44 -7.71
CA THR A 218 -2.41 -15.61 -8.22
C THR A 218 -2.47 -14.19 -7.63
N GLY A 219 -3.67 -13.62 -7.51
CA GLY A 219 -3.92 -12.33 -6.88
C GLY A 219 -3.55 -12.33 -5.40
N PHE A 220 -3.91 -13.38 -4.67
CA PHE A 220 -3.58 -13.58 -3.26
C PHE A 220 -2.06 -13.66 -3.05
N GLU A 221 -1.36 -14.46 -3.86
CA GLU A 221 0.11 -14.57 -3.80
C GLU A 221 0.75 -13.20 -4.05
N SER A 222 0.38 -12.56 -5.16
CA SER A 222 0.93 -11.26 -5.55
C SER A 222 0.65 -10.19 -4.50
N TYR A 223 -0.57 -10.15 -3.97
CA TYR A 223 -0.97 -9.27 -2.88
C TYR A 223 -0.11 -9.50 -1.64
N CYS A 224 -0.08 -10.73 -1.10
CA CYS A 224 0.66 -11.05 0.12
C CYS A 224 2.14 -10.74 -0.03
N LYS A 225 2.76 -11.14 -1.14
CA LYS A 225 4.17 -10.85 -1.42
C LYS A 225 4.45 -9.35 -1.48
N THR A 226 3.62 -8.60 -2.18
CA THR A 226 3.80 -7.14 -2.35
C THR A 226 3.59 -6.44 -1.01
N ARG A 227 2.50 -6.75 -0.30
CA ARG A 227 2.17 -6.14 0.99
C ARG A 227 3.27 -6.41 2.02
N PHE A 228 3.80 -7.63 2.05
CA PHE A 228 4.88 -8.00 2.96
C PHE A 228 6.14 -7.14 2.76
N LEU A 229 6.47 -6.76 1.51
CA LEU A 229 7.57 -5.85 1.21
C LEU A 229 7.24 -4.38 1.49
N GLU A 230 6.01 -3.95 1.19
CA GLU A 230 5.55 -2.58 1.45
C GLU A 230 5.65 -2.22 2.93
N MET A 231 5.32 -3.14 3.83
CA MET A 231 5.36 -2.91 5.29
C MET A 231 6.75 -2.44 5.77
N GLU A 232 7.83 -3.03 5.27
CA GLU A 232 9.21 -2.58 5.58
C GLU A 232 9.42 -1.13 5.13
N LYS A 233 8.96 -0.79 3.92
CA LYS A 233 9.12 0.54 3.31
C LYS A 233 8.21 1.61 3.92
N GLU A 234 7.11 1.18 4.54
CA GLU A 234 6.24 1.99 5.38
C GLU A 234 6.76 2.11 6.82
N GLY A 235 7.93 1.53 7.13
CA GLY A 235 8.59 1.66 8.43
C GLY A 235 8.12 0.69 9.51
N LYS A 236 7.36 -0.35 9.17
CA LYS A 236 7.07 -1.43 10.14
C LYS A 236 8.35 -2.23 10.40
N THR A 237 8.67 -2.39 11.69
CA THR A 237 9.84 -3.14 12.14
C THR A 237 9.72 -4.61 11.76
N LEU A 238 10.69 -5.09 10.98
CA LEU A 238 10.81 -6.49 10.59
C LEU A 238 11.66 -7.25 11.61
N ASN A 239 11.16 -8.36 12.12
CA ASN A 239 11.97 -9.34 12.84
C ASN A 239 12.68 -10.27 11.83
N PHE A 240 13.78 -9.77 11.27
CA PHE A 240 14.49 -10.44 10.19
C PHE A 240 15.09 -11.79 10.61
N SER A 241 15.66 -11.87 11.82
CA SER A 241 16.30 -13.11 12.29
C SER A 241 15.28 -14.23 12.50
N ASP A 242 14.13 -13.97 13.14
CA ASP A 242 13.09 -14.99 13.32
C ASP A 242 12.45 -15.42 11.99
N LEU A 243 12.26 -14.46 11.09
CA LEU A 243 11.82 -14.75 9.73
C LEU A 243 12.83 -15.69 9.06
N LEU A 244 14.09 -15.29 8.97
CA LEU A 244 15.11 -16.06 8.28
C LEU A 244 15.28 -17.46 8.88
N ASN A 245 15.23 -17.56 10.21
CA ASN A 245 15.30 -18.83 10.92
C ASN A 245 14.16 -19.79 10.56
N SER A 246 12.99 -19.27 10.22
CA SER A 246 11.83 -20.09 9.85
C SER A 246 11.87 -20.61 8.41
N PHE A 247 12.74 -20.04 7.57
CA PHE A 247 12.89 -20.39 6.15
C PHE A 247 14.30 -20.89 5.78
N SER A 248 15.15 -21.11 6.77
CA SER A 248 16.52 -21.63 6.58
C SER A 248 16.65 -23.03 7.15
N THR A 249 17.43 -23.87 6.47
CA THR A 249 17.81 -25.21 6.93
C THR A 249 18.76 -25.13 8.12
N LYS A 250 18.92 -26.24 8.85
CA LYS A 250 19.88 -26.31 9.97
C LYS A 250 21.31 -26.03 9.51
N LEU A 251 21.72 -26.60 8.38
CA LEU A 251 23.04 -26.40 7.78
C LEU A 251 23.28 -24.93 7.38
N GLU A 252 22.29 -24.24 6.81
CA GLU A 252 22.42 -22.82 6.48
C GLU A 252 22.63 -21.97 7.74
N LYS A 253 21.94 -22.28 8.83
CA LYS A 253 22.09 -21.58 10.12
C LYS A 253 23.49 -21.78 10.71
N GLU A 254 24.01 -23.00 10.63
CA GLU A 254 25.37 -23.33 11.07
C GLU A 254 26.45 -22.61 10.24
N ASN A 255 26.13 -22.16 9.02
CA ASN A 255 27.03 -21.43 8.12
C ASN A 255 26.74 -19.92 8.05
N ASN A 256 26.18 -19.31 9.10
CA ASN A 256 25.89 -17.86 9.17
C ASN A 256 25.12 -17.30 7.96
N ILE A 257 24.06 -17.98 7.53
CA ILE A 257 23.23 -17.54 6.39
C ILE A 257 22.72 -16.10 6.49
N GLU A 258 22.54 -15.58 7.71
CA GLU A 258 22.12 -14.19 7.94
C GLU A 258 23.14 -13.17 7.42
N GLU A 259 24.41 -13.32 7.80
CA GLU A 259 25.50 -12.44 7.33
C GLU A 259 25.65 -12.52 5.80
N TYR A 260 25.60 -13.73 5.25
CA TYR A 260 25.64 -13.95 3.80
C TYR A 260 24.51 -13.22 3.07
N ILE A 261 23.28 -13.27 3.59
CA ILE A 261 22.15 -12.57 2.97
C ILE A 261 22.31 -11.07 3.06
N ILE A 262 22.75 -10.54 4.21
CA ILE A 262 22.98 -9.09 4.39
C ILE A 262 24.05 -8.59 3.41
N GLU A 263 25.14 -9.33 3.25
CA GLU A 263 26.21 -9.00 2.31
C GLU A 263 25.69 -9.03 0.86
N LYS A 264 25.00 -10.10 0.46
CA LYS A 264 24.46 -10.21 -0.90
C LYS A 264 23.38 -9.18 -1.19
N ALA A 265 22.55 -8.83 -0.22
CA ALA A 265 21.56 -7.76 -0.38
C ALA A 265 22.25 -6.41 -0.62
N ARG A 266 23.33 -6.12 0.12
CA ARG A 266 24.16 -4.93 -0.08
C ARG A 266 24.81 -4.89 -1.46
N GLU A 267 25.39 -5.99 -1.93
CA GLU A 267 25.96 -6.09 -3.29
C GLU A 267 24.91 -5.81 -4.38
N ASN A 268 23.65 -6.17 -4.15
CA ASN A 268 22.55 -5.97 -5.08
C ASN A 268 21.81 -4.63 -4.88
N ASN A 269 22.23 -3.79 -3.94
CA ASN A 269 21.55 -2.54 -3.55
C ASN A 269 20.06 -2.73 -3.23
N VAL A 270 19.73 -3.79 -2.48
CA VAL A 270 18.36 -4.08 -2.01
C VAL A 270 18.35 -4.36 -0.51
N SER A 271 17.17 -4.31 0.11
CA SER A 271 17.03 -4.74 1.51
C SER A 271 17.23 -6.26 1.65
N PRO A 272 17.69 -6.75 2.81
CA PRO A 272 17.77 -8.19 3.09
C PRO A 272 16.44 -8.92 2.89
N LEU A 273 15.32 -8.28 3.28
CA LEU A 273 13.97 -8.80 3.05
C LEU A 273 13.67 -8.97 1.56
N LYS A 274 13.90 -7.92 0.77
CA LYS A 274 13.68 -7.95 -0.68
C LYS A 274 14.53 -9.03 -1.33
N TYR A 275 15.78 -9.19 -0.91
CA TYR A 275 16.67 -10.22 -1.43
C TYR A 275 16.11 -11.64 -1.22
N ILE A 276 15.66 -11.99 -0.01
CA ILE A 276 15.13 -13.35 0.24
C ILE A 276 13.81 -13.61 -0.50
N VAL A 277 12.98 -12.59 -0.66
CA VAL A 277 11.72 -12.67 -1.40
C VAL A 277 11.99 -12.85 -2.90
N ASP A 278 12.94 -12.09 -3.47
CA ASP A 278 13.31 -12.20 -4.89
C ASP A 278 14.01 -13.53 -5.19
N LYS A 279 14.73 -14.11 -4.23
CA LYS A 279 15.27 -15.48 -4.30
C LYS A 279 14.25 -16.59 -4.02
N LYS A 280 12.97 -16.25 -3.87
CA LYS A 280 11.86 -17.19 -3.64
C LYS A 280 12.06 -18.11 -2.42
N ARG A 281 12.75 -17.63 -1.37
CA ARG A 281 12.88 -18.38 -0.11
C ARG A 281 11.55 -18.52 0.64
N ILE A 282 10.67 -17.55 0.45
CA ILE A 282 9.31 -17.56 0.98
C ILE A 282 8.36 -17.89 -0.17
N ASP A 283 7.57 -18.94 0.02
CA ASP A 283 6.52 -19.34 -0.91
C ASP A 283 5.18 -18.75 -0.44
N PHE A 284 4.73 -17.70 -1.11
CA PHE A 284 3.46 -17.02 -0.85
C PHE A 284 2.26 -17.73 -1.48
N GLN A 285 2.47 -18.75 -2.33
CA GLN A 285 1.39 -19.60 -2.84
C GLN A 285 0.92 -20.58 -1.77
N ASN A 286 1.81 -21.00 -0.86
CA ASN A 286 1.46 -21.85 0.24
C ASN A 286 0.91 -21.05 1.43
N PHE A 287 -0.40 -21.18 1.71
CA PHE A 287 -1.08 -20.44 2.80
C PHE A 287 -0.36 -20.54 4.15
N LYS A 288 0.12 -21.73 4.54
CA LYS A 288 0.81 -21.95 5.82
C LYS A 288 2.17 -21.24 5.85
N ARG A 289 2.94 -21.31 4.76
CA ARG A 289 4.23 -20.61 4.65
C ARG A 289 4.03 -19.10 4.60
N CYS A 290 3.03 -18.61 3.87
CA CYS A 290 2.62 -17.20 3.86
C CYS A 290 2.29 -16.71 5.29
N ASN A 291 1.41 -17.42 6.01
CA ASN A 291 1.09 -17.12 7.41
C ASN A 291 2.34 -17.11 8.31
N THR A 292 3.24 -18.08 8.11
CA THR A 292 4.49 -18.15 8.88
C THR A 292 5.38 -16.92 8.62
N ALA A 293 5.47 -16.45 7.38
CA ALA A 293 6.23 -15.25 7.04
C ALA A 293 5.67 -14.01 7.74
N PHE A 294 4.36 -13.76 7.65
CA PHE A 294 3.71 -12.64 8.35
C PHE A 294 3.85 -12.74 9.88
N LYS A 295 3.67 -13.94 10.44
CA LYS A 295 3.78 -14.16 11.89
C LYS A 295 5.20 -13.95 12.39
N LYS A 296 6.21 -14.41 11.64
CA LYS A 296 7.62 -14.32 12.07
C LYS A 296 8.27 -12.99 11.72
N GLY A 297 7.91 -12.39 10.60
CA GLY A 297 8.43 -11.09 10.19
C GLY A 297 7.79 -9.92 10.93
N TYR A 298 6.46 -9.95 11.12
CA TYR A 298 5.69 -8.80 11.61
C TYR A 298 4.78 -9.10 12.80
N ASN A 299 4.84 -10.30 13.37
CA ASN A 299 3.94 -10.74 14.45
C ASN A 299 2.44 -10.66 14.06
N ILE A 300 2.13 -10.97 12.80
CA ILE A 300 0.76 -11.01 12.27
C ILE A 300 0.41 -12.45 11.88
N SER A 301 -0.48 -13.07 12.63
CA SER A 301 -1.05 -14.40 12.38
C SER A 301 -2.40 -14.29 11.69
N PHE A 302 -2.55 -15.00 10.58
CA PHE A 302 -3.80 -15.06 9.80
C PHE A 302 -4.98 -15.64 10.58
N PHE A 303 -4.70 -16.47 11.60
CA PHE A 303 -5.72 -17.12 12.42
C PHE A 303 -6.04 -16.38 13.71
N GLU A 304 -5.08 -15.62 14.26
CA GLU A 304 -5.22 -14.99 15.58
C GLU A 304 -5.51 -13.49 15.47
N ASN A 305 -5.16 -12.86 14.34
CA ASN A 305 -5.20 -11.40 14.21
C ASN A 305 -6.17 -10.88 13.14
N LEU A 306 -6.68 -11.75 12.27
CA LEU A 306 -7.64 -11.37 11.25
C LEU A 306 -9.04 -11.79 11.72
N ASN A 307 -10.02 -10.88 11.63
CA ASN A 307 -11.38 -11.17 12.08
C ASN A 307 -12.17 -11.92 10.98
N ILE A 308 -11.64 -13.06 10.55
CA ILE A 308 -12.18 -13.86 9.45
C ILE A 308 -12.70 -15.18 10.01
N PRO A 309 -13.96 -15.56 9.70
CA PRO A 309 -14.50 -16.87 10.07
C PRO A 309 -13.62 -18.01 9.55
N THR A 310 -13.39 -19.03 10.40
CA THR A 310 -12.59 -20.22 10.06
C THR A 310 -13.03 -20.88 8.75
N GLU A 311 -14.34 -20.92 8.50
CA GLU A 311 -14.93 -21.47 7.26
C GLU A 311 -14.39 -20.78 5.99
N LYS A 312 -14.18 -19.45 6.03
CA LYS A 312 -13.62 -18.70 4.89
C LYS A 312 -12.14 -18.98 4.73
N ILE A 313 -11.39 -19.11 5.83
CA ILE A 313 -9.97 -19.49 5.80
C ILE A 313 -9.79 -20.89 5.20
N ASP A 314 -10.62 -21.85 5.62
CA ASP A 314 -10.59 -23.20 5.07
C ASP A 314 -10.98 -23.21 3.59
N LEU A 315 -11.99 -22.43 3.19
CA LEU A 315 -12.34 -22.27 1.77
C LEU A 315 -11.15 -21.74 0.95
N ILE A 316 -10.45 -20.71 1.42
CA ILE A 316 -9.25 -20.17 0.75
C ILE A 316 -8.17 -21.25 0.60
N LYS A 317 -7.89 -21.99 1.67
CA LYS A 317 -6.89 -23.08 1.67
C LYS A 317 -7.24 -24.16 0.65
N GLU A 318 -8.50 -24.57 0.59
CA GLU A 318 -8.96 -25.57 -0.38
C GLU A 318 -8.85 -25.04 -1.81
N VAL A 319 -9.20 -23.77 -2.06
CA VAL A 319 -9.05 -23.15 -3.40
C VAL A 319 -7.59 -23.08 -3.83
N ILE A 320 -6.67 -22.74 -2.91
CA ILE A 320 -5.23 -22.73 -3.18
C ILE A 320 -4.73 -24.13 -3.58
N LYS A 321 -5.16 -25.19 -2.87
CA LYS A 321 -4.82 -26.57 -3.24
C LYS A 321 -5.41 -26.94 -4.59
N TYR A 322 -6.68 -26.64 -4.80
CA TYR A 322 -7.41 -26.97 -6.03
C TYR A 322 -6.81 -26.28 -7.27
N ARG A 323 -6.26 -25.07 -7.14
CA ARG A 323 -5.56 -24.38 -8.24
C ARG A 323 -4.44 -25.20 -8.87
N HIS A 324 -3.72 -26.02 -8.11
CA HIS A 324 -2.73 -26.94 -8.70
C HIS A 324 -3.39 -27.92 -9.67
N ARG A 325 -4.61 -28.38 -9.37
CA ARG A 325 -5.35 -29.28 -10.25
C ARG A 325 -5.78 -28.60 -11.54
N ILE A 326 -6.38 -27.41 -11.44
CA ILE A 326 -6.80 -26.64 -12.62
C ILE A 326 -5.61 -26.42 -13.58
N VAL A 327 -4.46 -26.02 -13.03
CA VAL A 327 -3.27 -25.69 -13.83
C VAL A 327 -2.62 -26.93 -14.46
N HIS A 328 -2.65 -28.08 -13.78
CA HIS A 328 -1.93 -29.27 -14.24
C HIS A 328 -2.82 -30.33 -14.93
N TYR A 329 -4.13 -30.33 -14.71
CA TYR A 329 -5.06 -31.35 -15.24
C TYR A 329 -5.99 -30.78 -16.30
N SER A 330 -6.96 -29.94 -15.95
CA SER A 330 -7.90 -29.38 -16.93
C SER A 330 -8.71 -28.20 -16.40
N MET A 331 -8.90 -27.18 -17.24
CA MET A 331 -9.87 -26.10 -17.00
C MET A 331 -11.34 -26.57 -17.08
N TYR A 332 -11.59 -27.79 -17.59
CA TYR A 332 -12.93 -28.38 -17.70
C TYR A 332 -13.34 -29.20 -16.48
N GLU A 333 -12.54 -29.22 -15.40
CA GLU A 333 -12.95 -29.88 -14.16
C GLU A 333 -14.23 -29.24 -13.61
N ALA A 334 -15.31 -30.03 -13.58
CA ALA A 334 -16.63 -29.56 -13.19
C ALA A 334 -16.89 -29.67 -11.67
N SER A 335 -16.05 -30.38 -10.92
CA SER A 335 -16.20 -30.61 -9.48
C SER A 335 -14.92 -30.29 -8.71
N PHE A 336 -15.07 -29.57 -7.61
CA PHE A 336 -13.99 -29.05 -6.78
C PHE A 336 -13.40 -30.09 -5.81
N ASN A 337 -14.22 -31.03 -5.31
CA ASN A 337 -13.86 -31.97 -4.23
C ASN A 337 -13.76 -33.43 -4.69
N MET A 338 -13.37 -33.70 -5.94
CA MET A 338 -13.39 -35.07 -6.49
C MET A 338 -12.55 -36.12 -5.72
N GLU A 339 -11.58 -35.70 -4.91
CA GLU A 339 -10.74 -36.61 -4.11
C GLU A 339 -11.46 -37.12 -2.86
N ASP A 340 -12.45 -36.38 -2.36
CA ASP A 340 -13.28 -36.83 -1.25
C ASP A 340 -14.54 -37.50 -1.81
N HIS A 341 -14.42 -38.80 -2.08
CA HIS A 341 -15.55 -39.62 -2.55
C HIS A 341 -16.70 -39.74 -1.53
N SER A 342 -16.51 -39.27 -0.29
CA SER A 342 -17.54 -39.29 0.75
C SER A 342 -18.38 -38.02 0.83
N ALA A 343 -17.97 -36.94 0.15
CA ALA A 343 -18.65 -35.67 0.14
C ALA A 343 -19.43 -35.44 -1.17
N ASP A 344 -20.56 -34.73 -1.08
CA ASP A 344 -21.33 -34.35 -2.26
C ASP A 344 -20.49 -33.46 -3.21
N PRO A 345 -20.56 -33.66 -4.53
CA PRO A 345 -19.75 -32.93 -5.49
C PRO A 345 -20.09 -31.43 -5.46
N ILE A 346 -19.08 -30.60 -5.20
CA ILE A 346 -19.18 -29.15 -5.27
C ILE A 346 -18.93 -28.74 -6.71
N PHE A 347 -20.01 -28.39 -7.42
CA PHE A 347 -19.91 -27.97 -8.82
C PHE A 347 -19.27 -26.59 -8.95
N VAL A 348 -18.35 -26.50 -9.90
CA VAL A 348 -17.63 -25.27 -10.21
C VAL A 348 -18.53 -24.38 -11.09
N GLN A 349 -19.36 -23.57 -10.43
CA GLN A 349 -20.29 -22.62 -11.05
C GLN A 349 -19.99 -21.19 -10.60
N VAL A 350 -20.52 -20.19 -11.30
CA VAL A 350 -20.28 -18.77 -11.00
C VAL A 350 -20.64 -18.41 -9.56
N GLN A 351 -21.72 -18.98 -9.01
CA GLN A 351 -22.11 -18.74 -7.61
C GLN A 351 -21.03 -19.21 -6.63
N PHE A 352 -20.44 -20.38 -6.87
CA PHE A 352 -19.30 -20.87 -6.09
C PHE A 352 -18.09 -19.94 -6.25
N GLY A 353 -17.79 -19.52 -7.47
CA GLY A 353 -16.74 -18.53 -7.75
C GLY A 353 -16.92 -17.21 -6.98
N ARG A 354 -18.14 -16.66 -6.93
CA ARG A 354 -18.45 -15.45 -6.15
C ARG A 354 -18.31 -15.66 -4.64
N LYS A 355 -18.70 -16.83 -4.13
CA LYS A 355 -18.48 -17.20 -2.72
C LYS A 355 -16.98 -17.24 -2.39
N CYS A 356 -16.17 -17.84 -3.25
CA CYS A 356 -14.72 -17.84 -3.09
C CYS A 356 -14.15 -16.42 -3.15
N LEU A 357 -14.56 -15.61 -4.13
CA LEU A 357 -14.10 -14.23 -4.27
C LEU A 357 -14.35 -13.42 -2.99
N SER A 358 -15.56 -13.49 -2.44
CA SER A 358 -15.89 -12.82 -1.18
C SER A 358 -14.99 -13.26 -0.02
N ALA A 359 -14.67 -14.56 0.10
CA ALA A 359 -13.77 -15.04 1.14
C ALA A 359 -12.36 -14.47 0.99
N PHE A 360 -11.82 -14.42 -0.24
CA PHE A 360 -10.52 -13.81 -0.51
C PHE A 360 -10.52 -12.29 -0.29
N GLU A 361 -11.58 -11.59 -0.69
CA GLU A 361 -11.72 -10.15 -0.47
C GLU A 361 -11.72 -9.80 1.01
N ASP A 362 -12.53 -10.49 1.82
CA ASP A 362 -12.55 -10.30 3.27
C ASP A 362 -11.17 -10.54 3.87
N PHE A 363 -10.47 -11.58 3.40
CA PHE A 363 -9.12 -11.86 3.84
C PHE A 363 -8.16 -10.71 3.52
N VAL A 364 -8.18 -10.24 2.28
CA VAL A 364 -7.32 -9.15 1.82
C VAL A 364 -7.62 -7.87 2.60
N ILE A 365 -8.89 -7.52 2.80
CA ILE A 365 -9.30 -6.34 3.56
C ILE A 365 -8.81 -6.42 5.01
N GLU A 366 -9.06 -7.53 5.70
CA GLU A 366 -8.64 -7.72 7.09
C GLU A 366 -7.12 -7.69 7.23
N LEU A 367 -6.39 -8.37 6.33
CA LEU A 367 -4.93 -8.35 6.34
C LEU A 367 -4.40 -6.94 6.04
N HIS A 368 -5.00 -6.23 5.08
CA HIS A 368 -4.62 -4.86 4.74
C HIS A 368 -4.78 -3.93 5.94
N ASN A 369 -5.94 -3.98 6.60
CA ASN A 369 -6.24 -3.18 7.79
C ASN A 369 -5.28 -3.50 8.94
N LYS A 370 -4.96 -4.79 9.15
CA LYS A 370 -4.05 -5.21 10.24
C LYS A 370 -2.59 -4.84 9.97
N THR A 371 -2.21 -4.80 8.70
CA THR A 371 -0.84 -4.50 8.27
C THR A 371 -0.60 -3.02 8.05
N PHE A 372 -1.60 -2.16 8.19
CA PHE A 372 -1.42 -0.72 8.19
C PHE A 372 -1.19 -0.15 9.60
#